data_AF-A0A536S7J2-F1
#
_entry.id   AF-A0A536S7J2-F1
#
_cell.length_a   1.000
_cell.length_b   1.000
_cell.length_c   1.000
_cell.angle_alpha   90.00
_cell.angle_beta   90.00
_cell.angle_gamma   90.00
#
_symmetry.space_group_name_H-M   'P 1'
#
loop_
_entity.id
_entity.type
_entity.pdbx_description
1 polymer ?
#
loop_
_entity_poly.entity_id
_entity_poly.type
_entity_poly.pdbx_seq_one_letter_code
_entity_poly.pdbx_strand_id
1 'polypeptide(L)' 'MFKSTIYLPEALKRRVERLAKRTGRSEAEVIREALERLTGAEAPRPRGALFESGDPNLAGRVDELLKKGFGRS' A
#
# COMPACT_ATOMS: atom_id res chain seq x y z
N MET A 1 -20.38 10.91 0.09
CA MET A 1 -20.13 10.11 1.32
C MET A 1 -21.03 8.88 1.27
N PHE A 2 -20.49 7.71 1.63
CA PHE A 2 -21.26 6.47 1.76
C PHE A 2 -21.38 6.08 3.24
N LYS A 3 -22.58 5.72 3.70
CA LYS A 3 -22.80 5.24 5.07
C LYS A 3 -22.30 3.80 5.16
N SER A 4 -21.39 3.55 6.08
CA SER A 4 -20.86 2.22 6.37
C SER A 4 -21.03 1.89 7.85
N THR A 5 -21.27 0.62 8.16
CA THR A 5 -21.33 0.10 9.53
C THR A 5 -20.28 -0.99 9.68
N ILE A 6 -19.42 -0.86 10.67
CA ILE A 6 -18.32 -1.80 10.94
C ILE A 6 -18.34 -2.20 12.41
N TYR A 7 -17.96 -3.43 12.70
CA TYR A 7 -17.75 -3.87 14.07
C TYR A 7 -16.35 -3.45 14.53
N LEU A 8 -16.27 -2.83 15.71
CA LEU A 8 -15.01 -2.47 16.34
C LEU A 8 -14.84 -3.26 17.64
N PRO A 9 -13.65 -3.83 17.90
CA PRO A 9 -13.33 -4.34 19.23
C PRO A 9 -13.52 -3.25 20.27
N GLU A 10 -14.08 -3.61 21.43
CA GLU A 10 -14.43 -2.66 22.50
C GLU A 10 -13.22 -1.79 22.92
N ALA A 11 -12.04 -2.41 23.03
CA ALA A 11 -10.79 -1.71 23.34
C ALA A 11 -10.42 -0.65 22.29
N LEU A 12 -10.68 -0.92 21.00
CA LEU A 12 -10.43 0.04 19.92
C LEU A 12 -11.41 1.20 19.99
N LYS A 13 -12.71 0.93 20.20
CA LYS A 13 -13.73 1.97 20.39
C LYS A 13 -13.37 2.93 21.53
N ARG A 14 -12.93 2.39 22.68
CA ARG A 14 -12.46 3.21 23.82
C ARG A 14 -11.25 4.09 23.49
N ARG A 15 -10.32 3.62 22.64
CA ARG A 15 -9.19 4.45 22.20
C ARG A 15 -9.64 5.58 21.28
N VAL A 16 -10.55 5.30 20.34
CA VAL A 16 -11.11 6.31 19.42
C VAL A 16 -11.84 7.40 20.21
N GLU A 17 -12.70 7.02 21.16
CA GLU A 17 -13.45 7.97 21.98
C GLU A 17 -12.53 8.89 22.79
N ARG A 18 -11.50 8.34 23.44
CA ARG A 18 -10.52 9.14 24.19
C ARG A 18 -9.77 10.10 23.28
N LEU A 19 -9.39 9.66 22.08
CA LEU A 19 -8.71 10.52 21.11
C LEU A 19 -9.63 11.65 20.65
N ALA A 20 -10.85 11.31 20.24
CA ALA A 20 -11.89 12.26 19.81
C ALA A 20 -12.14 13.35 20.87
N LYS A 21 -12.34 12.94 22.14
CA LYS A 21 -12.50 13.85 23.28
C LYS A 21 -11.28 14.77 23.45
N ARG A 22 -10.08 14.20 23.46
CA ARG A 22 -8.83 14.96 23.65
C ARG A 22 -8.59 15.96 22.52
N THR A 23 -9.02 15.67 21.30
CA THR A 23 -8.83 16.54 20.13
C THR A 23 -10.04 17.45 19.83
N GLY A 24 -11.13 17.34 20.59
CA GLY A 24 -12.36 18.10 20.32
C GLY A 24 -13.03 17.77 18.98
N ARG A 25 -12.92 16.52 18.52
CA ARG A 25 -13.42 16.06 17.21
C ARG A 25 -14.42 14.93 17.37
N SER A 26 -15.24 14.67 16.36
CA SER A 26 -16.11 13.50 16.35
C SER A 26 -15.32 12.21 16.13
N GLU A 27 -15.81 11.08 16.64
CA GLU A 27 -15.21 9.77 16.40
C GLU A 27 -15.15 9.42 14.90
N ALA A 28 -16.17 9.84 14.15
CA ALA A 28 -16.23 9.64 12.70
C ALA A 28 -15.13 10.41 11.96
N GLU A 29 -14.75 11.61 12.41
CA GLU A 29 -13.61 12.34 11.83
C GLU A 29 -12.29 11.65 12.15
N VAL A 30 -12.11 11.19 13.38
CA VAL A 30 -10.90 10.46 13.79
C VAL A 30 -10.74 9.16 12.99
N ILE A 31 -11.81 8.38 12.83
CA ILE A 31 -11.79 7.14 12.06
C ILE A 31 -11.51 7.43 10.59
N ARG A 32 -12.19 8.42 9.99
CA ARG A 32 -11.98 8.79 8.58
C ARG A 32 -10.55 9.22 8.30
N GLU A 33 -9.99 10.12 9.11
CA GLU A 33 -8.60 10.57 8.92
C GLU A 33 -7.60 9.42 9.04
N ALA A 34 -7.80 8.53 10.01
CA ALA A 34 -6.92 7.37 10.18
C ALA A 34 -6.95 6.46 8.94
N LEU A 35 -8.15 6.22 8.39
CA LEU A 35 -8.32 5.45 7.16
C LEU A 35 -7.72 6.16 5.95
N GLU A 36 -7.99 7.46 5.76
CA GLU A 36 -7.43 8.27 4.68
C GLU A 36 -5.90 8.27 4.70
N ARG A 37 -5.27 8.39 5.87
CA ARG A 37 -3.82 8.30 5.99
C ARG A 37 -3.29 6.92 5.59
N LEU A 38 -3.98 5.86 6.01
CA LEU A 38 -3.57 4.49 5.73
C LEU A 38 -3.77 4.11 4.26
N THR A 39 -4.88 4.50 3.67
CA THR A 39 -5.24 4.17 2.28
C THR A 39 -4.67 5.16 1.27
N GLY A 40 -4.39 6.40 1.71
CA GLY A 40 -3.82 7.47 0.90
C GLY A 40 -2.30 7.44 0.84
N ALA A 41 -1.64 6.53 1.57
CA ALA A 41 -0.26 6.19 1.29
C ALA A 41 -0.20 5.56 -0.11
N GLU A 42 0.12 6.39 -1.12
CA GLU A 42 0.39 5.89 -2.48
C GLU A 42 1.42 4.77 -2.39
N ALA A 43 1.17 3.67 -3.10
CA ALA A 43 2.22 2.69 -3.35
C ALA A 43 3.45 3.46 -3.86
N PRO A 44 4.64 3.23 -3.29
CA PRO A 44 5.82 3.99 -3.69
C PRO A 44 5.97 3.87 -5.20
N ARG A 45 6.10 5.01 -5.88
CA ARG A 45 6.26 5.01 -7.34
C ARG A 45 7.41 4.07 -7.70
N PRO A 46 7.20 3.13 -8.64
CA PRO A 46 8.24 2.20 -9.01
C PRO A 46 9.46 2.99 -9.51
N ARG A 47 10.63 2.68 -8.94
CA ARG A 47 11.90 3.23 -9.42
C ARG A 47 12.39 2.33 -10.55
N GLY A 48 12.36 2.86 -11.77
CA GLY A 48 13.01 2.23 -12.93
C GLY A 48 14.52 2.44 -12.91
N ALA A 49 15.22 1.82 -13.87
CA ALA A 49 16.66 2.00 -14.08
C ALA A 49 17.52 1.75 -12.82
N LEU A 50 17.18 0.72 -12.04
CA LEU A 50 17.93 0.35 -10.82
C LEU A 50 19.37 -0.08 -11.12
N PHE A 51 19.60 -0.64 -12.31
CA PHE A 51 20.92 -1.01 -12.82
C PHE A 51 20.86 -1.04 -14.35
N GLU A 52 22.04 -0.92 -14.98
CA GLU A 52 22.19 -1.15 -16.41
C GLU A 52 22.45 -2.64 -16.66
N SER A 53 21.66 -3.27 -17.53
CA SER A 53 21.79 -4.70 -17.85
C SER A 53 23.06 -5.05 -18.63
N GLY A 54 23.83 -4.06 -19.10
CA GLY A 54 24.99 -4.24 -19.98
C GLY A 54 24.63 -4.64 -21.42
N ASP A 55 23.45 -5.22 -21.65
CA ASP A 55 22.86 -5.47 -22.97
C ASP A 55 21.60 -4.62 -23.15
N PRO A 56 21.61 -3.61 -24.04
CA PRO A 56 20.46 -2.76 -24.31
C PRO A 56 19.32 -3.50 -25.03
N ASN A 57 19.60 -4.65 -25.64
CA ASN A 57 18.63 -5.47 -26.36
C ASN A 57 18.09 -6.63 -25.53
N LEU A 58 18.46 -6.72 -24.24
CA LEU A 58 18.05 -7.80 -23.35
C LEU A 58 16.52 -7.97 -23.32
N ALA A 59 15.79 -6.85 -23.21
CA ALA A 59 14.32 -6.84 -23.14
C ALA A 59 13.65 -7.32 -24.44
N GLY A 60 14.32 -7.19 -25.59
CA GLY A 60 13.80 -7.64 -26.89
C GLY A 60 14.11 -9.10 -27.22
N ARG A 61 14.99 -9.75 -26.44
CA ARG A 61 15.51 -11.11 -26.73
C ARG A 61 15.17 -12.15 -25.67
N VAL A 62 14.15 -11.87 -24.87
CA VAL A 62 13.78 -12.68 -23.69
C VAL A 62 13.64 -14.17 -24.04
N ASP A 63 12.90 -14.51 -25.09
CA ASP A 63 12.66 -15.90 -25.49
C ASP A 63 13.92 -16.66 -25.91
N GLU A 64 14.81 -16.00 -26.66
CA GLU A 64 16.07 -16.59 -27.12
C GLU A 64 16.97 -16.91 -25.92
N LEU A 65 17.04 -16.00 -24.96
CA LEU A 65 17.93 -16.09 -23.81
C LEU A 65 17.43 -17.13 -22.80
N LEU A 66 16.11 -17.19 -22.56
CA LEU A 66 15.54 -18.19 -21.66
C LEU A 66 15.75 -19.62 -22.19
N LYS A 67 15.60 -19.85 -23.50
CA LYS A 67 15.82 -21.17 -24.13
C LYS A 67 17.25 -21.71 -23.94
N LYS A 68 18.25 -20.84 -23.75
CA LYS A 68 19.67 -21.25 -23.67
C LYS A 68 20.03 -22.01 -22.40
N GLY A 69 19.25 -21.90 -21.33
CA GLY A 69 19.62 -22.59 -20.08
C GLY A 69 18.70 -22.38 -18.89
N PHE A 70 17.56 -21.69 -19.04
CA PHE A 70 16.64 -21.51 -17.93
C PHE A 70 16.04 -22.87 -17.51
N GLY A 71 16.17 -23.22 -16.23
CA GLY A 71 15.60 -24.45 -15.65
C GLY A 71 16.36 -25.74 -15.91
N ARG A 72 17.62 -25.69 -16.38
CA ARG A 72 18.48 -26.89 -16.43
C ARG A 72 19.18 -27.07 -15.07
N SER A 73 18.89 -28.18 -14.40
CA SER A 73 19.51 -28.66 -13.15
C SER A 73 20.50 -29.78 -13.42
#